data_AF-A0A0B2PE39-F1
#
_entry.id   AF-A0A0B2PE39-F1
#
_cell.length_a   1.000
_cell.length_b   1.000
_cell.length_c   1.000
_cell.angle_alpha   90.00
_cell.angle_beta   90.00
_cell.angle_gamma   90.00
#
_symmetry.space_group_name_H-M   'P 1'
#
loop_
_entity.id
_entity.type
_entity.pdbx_description
1 polymer ?
#
loop_
_entity_poly.entity_id
_entity_poly.type
_entity_poly.pdbx_seq_one_letter_code
_entity_poly.pdbx_strand_id
1 'polypeptide(L)'
;MASAEQPLKKRKLYEPLPEPPPSSPPPESEATPPSPQTLPTPSTPSLSQEDILAKRRNKDEIRSVYEGYKRIKRCLLRKDARSSMSELEQSYLALITSSRGCMRVQRIVADLIPRYACHCPTALEAAAKVVINMHNLSLTLISRGEDSSGIAFETARACICGLADVCCVASSVAPTSAVIRGICAAVFQNVLTFFIALFEGKDVLQMVDKNFLNMQDTPEAFSELKQKVLDEDESSLTKLSKLRVLCLLWIFFSCPKDLLAACLDLLGSATKEGTNDEGQHFLSLVTSTFDDDKAVHLLERAIGGPKSCTDSIGSGIRDNEAGETIMTEDKHASGGDSSVGKSCLLIQVILHNFNLLVWISFIHRIYFIFLFCTIAVLH
;
A
#
# COMPACT_ATOMS: atom_id res chain seq x y z
N MET A 1 16.23 53.62 28.09
CA MET A 1 16.69 52.42 28.83
C MET A 1 15.87 51.25 28.33
N ALA A 2 16.33 50.10 27.87
CA ALA A 2 17.64 49.51 27.56
C ALA A 2 17.35 48.56 26.36
N SER A 3 17.98 48.74 25.19
CA SER A 3 19.22 48.11 24.71
C SER A 3 19.36 46.60 24.94
N ALA A 4 19.64 45.92 23.83
CA ALA A 4 19.74 44.49 23.62
C ALA A 4 20.88 43.79 24.38
N GLU A 5 20.67 42.51 24.72
CA GLU A 5 21.70 41.57 25.15
C GLU A 5 21.86 40.43 24.13
N GLN A 6 23.07 40.35 23.57
CA GLN A 6 23.78 39.10 23.28
C GLN A 6 24.92 39.03 24.29
N PRO A 7 25.29 37.85 24.85
CA PRO A 7 26.58 37.21 24.50
C PRO A 7 26.55 35.66 24.70
N LEU A 8 27.55 34.78 24.48
CA LEU A 8 28.84 34.71 23.76
C LEU A 8 29.23 33.22 23.66
N LYS A 9 30.12 32.90 22.71
CA LYS A 9 30.71 31.59 22.41
C LYS A 9 31.86 31.21 23.38
N LYS A 10 31.95 29.90 23.67
CA LYS A 10 33.14 29.00 23.75
C LYS A 10 34.10 29.03 24.96
N ARG A 11 34.49 27.79 25.32
CA ARG A 11 35.80 27.24 25.79
C ARG A 11 36.07 27.10 27.31
N LYS A 12 36.27 25.84 27.73
CA LYS A 12 37.25 25.37 28.74
C LYS A 12 37.77 24.01 28.22
N LEU A 13 38.92 23.90 27.56
CA LEU A 13 40.32 23.84 28.03
C LEU A 13 40.51 23.04 29.33
N TYR A 14 41.26 21.95 29.17
CA TYR A 14 41.72 20.96 30.13
C TYR A 14 42.76 21.59 31.09
N GLU A 15 42.66 21.30 32.39
CA GLU A 15 43.60 21.73 33.44
C GLU A 15 44.62 20.58 33.70
N PRO A 16 45.95 20.82 33.66
CA PRO A 16 46.95 19.82 34.01
C PRO A 16 47.21 19.76 35.52
N LEU A 17 47.35 18.54 36.06
CA LEU A 17 47.67 18.25 37.46
C LEU A 17 49.17 18.54 37.78
N PRO A 18 49.54 19.04 38.99
CA PRO A 18 50.91 19.49 39.30
C PRO A 18 51.93 18.36 39.60
N GLU A 19 53.20 18.62 39.26
CA GLU A 19 54.40 17.84 39.64
C GLU A 19 54.77 17.99 41.14
N PRO A 20 55.40 16.98 41.79
CA PRO A 20 56.01 17.11 43.11
C PRO A 20 57.55 17.36 43.07
N PRO A 21 58.16 17.99 44.12
CA PRO A 21 59.57 18.40 44.16
C PRO A 21 60.55 17.31 44.68
N PRO A 22 61.89 17.53 44.66
CA PRO A 22 62.92 16.46 44.54
C PRO A 22 63.78 16.12 45.79
N SER A 23 64.45 14.94 45.72
CA SER A 23 65.70 14.46 46.40
C SER A 23 65.61 14.05 47.90
N SER A 24 66.21 12.97 48.47
CA SER A 24 67.30 12.00 48.15
C SER A 24 67.31 10.79 49.18
N PRO A 25 68.35 9.91 49.39
CA PRO A 25 68.41 8.48 48.99
C PRO A 25 68.58 7.44 50.16
N PRO A 26 69.08 6.17 49.97
CA PRO A 26 68.42 4.86 50.22
C PRO A 26 68.80 4.15 51.55
N PRO A 27 68.24 2.94 51.84
CA PRO A 27 69.11 1.76 51.75
C PRO A 27 68.46 0.48 51.19
N GLU A 28 69.33 -0.38 50.68
CA GLU A 28 69.14 -1.75 50.18
C GLU A 28 68.44 -2.66 51.20
N SER A 29 67.56 -3.54 50.73
CA SER A 29 67.58 -4.95 51.14
C SER A 29 66.70 -5.81 50.24
N GLU A 30 67.28 -6.94 49.83
CA GLU A 30 66.70 -8.06 49.10
C GLU A 30 65.39 -8.58 49.71
N ALA A 31 64.45 -8.99 48.85
CA ALA A 31 63.79 -10.30 48.89
C ALA A 31 62.49 -10.28 48.07
N THR A 32 62.49 -11.00 46.95
CA THR A 32 61.27 -11.46 46.27
C THR A 32 60.55 -12.48 47.17
N PRO A 33 59.21 -12.44 47.26
CA PRO A 33 58.43 -13.61 46.82
C PRO A 33 57.14 -13.26 46.04
N PRO A 34 56.58 -14.21 45.28
CA PRO A 34 55.60 -13.96 44.21
C PRO A 34 54.14 -13.99 44.70
N SER A 35 53.27 -13.19 44.08
CA SER A 35 51.81 -13.30 44.23
C SER A 35 51.06 -12.52 43.13
N PRO A 36 49.77 -12.81 42.87
CA PRO A 36 49.39 -13.68 41.76
C PRO A 36 48.51 -12.98 40.69
N GLN A 37 48.54 -13.56 39.48
CA GLN A 37 47.47 -13.60 38.48
C GLN A 37 46.63 -12.33 38.30
N THR A 38 47.04 -11.52 37.33
CA THR A 38 46.22 -10.50 36.69
C THR A 38 44.93 -11.13 36.14
N LEU A 39 43.79 -10.78 36.74
CA LEU A 39 42.47 -11.00 36.14
C LEU A 39 42.45 -10.32 34.75
N PRO A 40 42.04 -11.00 33.67
CA PRO A 40 41.87 -10.33 32.40
C PRO A 40 40.71 -9.34 32.47
N THR A 41 41.03 -8.07 32.30
CA THR A 41 40.07 -7.00 32.01
C THR A 41 39.18 -7.43 30.83
N PRO A 42 37.84 -7.33 30.91
CA PRO A 42 36.99 -7.68 29.78
C PRO A 42 37.26 -6.71 28.64
N SER A 43 37.93 -7.20 27.60
CA SER A 43 38.15 -6.48 26.36
C SER A 43 36.80 -6.23 25.70
N THR A 44 36.34 -4.98 25.73
CA THR A 44 35.31 -4.50 24.81
C THR A 44 35.70 -4.87 23.38
N PRO A 45 34.83 -5.54 22.60
CA PRO A 45 35.15 -5.88 21.22
C PRO A 45 35.38 -4.59 20.42
N SER A 46 36.59 -4.39 19.92
CA SER A 46 36.88 -3.30 18.99
C SER A 46 36.10 -3.54 17.71
N LEU A 47 35.17 -2.63 17.37
CA LEU A 47 34.47 -2.61 16.08
C LEU A 47 35.47 -2.73 14.93
N SER A 48 35.18 -3.60 13.96
CA SER A 48 36.05 -3.78 12.80
C SER A 48 36.14 -2.48 11.99
N GLN A 49 37.27 -2.25 11.32
CA GLN A 49 37.45 -1.07 10.46
C GLN A 49 36.38 -1.00 9.35
N GLU A 50 35.88 -2.16 8.91
CA GLU A 50 34.79 -2.29 7.93
C GLU A 50 33.46 -1.77 8.49
N ASP A 51 33.12 -2.11 9.74
CA ASP A 51 31.90 -1.61 10.40
C ASP A 51 31.91 -0.09 10.56
N ILE A 52 33.08 0.49 10.84
CA ILE A 52 33.25 1.94 10.97
C ILE A 52 33.01 2.63 9.63
N LEU A 53 33.58 2.08 8.54
CA LEU A 53 33.39 2.61 7.19
C LEU A 53 31.93 2.46 6.72
N ALA A 54 31.30 1.32 6.97
CA ALA A 54 29.89 1.07 6.67
C ALA A 54 28.98 2.05 7.42
N LYS A 55 29.21 2.26 8.72
CA LYS A 55 28.47 3.25 9.52
C LYS A 55 28.62 4.66 8.98
N ARG A 56 29.82 5.05 8.53
CA ARG A 56 30.05 6.37 7.90
C ARG A 56 29.26 6.50 6.61
N ARG A 57 29.35 5.51 5.70
CA ARG A 57 28.61 5.49 4.44
C ARG A 57 27.10 5.60 4.67
N ASN A 58 26.55 4.79 5.57
CA ASN A 58 25.11 4.82 5.90
C ASN A 58 24.68 6.20 6.42
N LYS A 59 25.51 6.86 7.24
CA LYS A 59 25.22 8.22 7.73
C LYS A 59 25.20 9.26 6.61
N ASP A 60 26.05 9.09 5.60
CA ASP A 60 26.11 9.99 4.46
C ASP A 60 24.95 9.77 3.48
N GLU A 61 24.55 8.51 3.26
CA GLU A 61 23.36 8.17 2.48
C GLU A 61 22.08 8.77 3.10
N ILE A 62 21.89 8.60 4.42
CA ILE A 62 20.74 9.19 5.14
C ILE A 62 20.73 10.72 4.97
N ARG A 63 21.88 11.37 5.13
CA ARG A 63 21.99 12.83 4.96
C ARG A 63 21.59 13.25 3.54
N SER A 64 22.07 12.52 2.53
CA SER A 64 21.75 12.78 1.13
C SER A 64 20.24 12.74 0.86
N VAL A 65 19.55 11.71 1.38
CA VAL A 65 18.09 11.57 1.26
C VAL A 65 17.36 12.76 1.87
N TYR A 66 17.74 13.17 3.08
CA TYR A 66 17.12 14.33 3.73
C TYR A 66 17.37 15.64 2.97
N GLU A 67 18.54 15.81 2.36
CA GLU A 67 18.79 16.99 1.51
C GLU A 67 17.97 16.95 0.22
N GLY A 68 17.80 15.77 -0.40
CA GLY A 68 16.91 15.57 -1.54
C GLY A 68 15.45 15.90 -1.20
N TYR A 69 14.96 15.39 -0.06
CA TYR A 69 13.64 15.71 0.48
C TYR A 69 13.43 17.22 0.71
N LYS A 70 14.42 17.91 1.30
CA LYS A 70 14.36 19.37 1.48
C LYS A 70 14.33 20.12 0.15
N ARG A 71 15.03 19.63 -0.89
CA ARG A 71 14.96 20.22 -2.24
C ARG A 71 13.55 20.08 -2.82
N ILE A 72 12.97 18.89 -2.79
CA ILE A 72 11.58 18.66 -3.23
C ILE A 72 10.63 19.64 -2.55
N LYS A 73 10.67 19.72 -1.22
CA LYS A 73 9.83 20.66 -0.46
C LYS A 73 10.02 22.12 -0.91
N ARG A 74 11.26 22.56 -1.13
CA ARG A 74 11.53 23.93 -1.59
C ARG A 74 11.02 24.16 -3.01
N CYS A 75 11.16 23.20 -3.92
CA CYS A 75 10.64 23.31 -5.28
C CYS A 75 9.11 23.48 -5.28
N LEU A 76 8.40 22.70 -4.45
CA LEU A 76 6.94 22.78 -4.32
C LEU A 76 6.44 24.12 -3.75
N LEU A 77 7.29 24.86 -3.02
CA LEU A 77 6.95 26.18 -2.46
C LEU A 77 7.28 27.33 -3.41
N ARG A 78 8.07 27.10 -4.47
CA ARG A 78 8.46 28.16 -5.43
C ARG A 78 7.36 28.41 -6.45
N LYS A 79 7.11 29.68 -6.76
CA LYS A 79 6.15 30.10 -7.79
C LYS A 79 6.69 29.99 -9.22
N ASP A 80 8.03 29.98 -9.40
CA ASP A 80 8.66 29.89 -10.71
C ASP A 80 8.60 28.47 -11.28
N ALA A 81 7.54 28.18 -12.05
CA ALA A 81 7.17 26.82 -12.43
C ALA A 81 8.22 26.09 -13.28
N ARG A 82 8.96 26.75 -14.18
CA ARG A 82 9.74 26.01 -15.19
C ARG A 82 11.07 25.45 -14.66
N SER A 83 11.84 26.25 -13.91
CA SER A 83 13.11 25.82 -13.31
C SER A 83 12.89 24.95 -12.09
N SER A 84 11.87 25.25 -11.28
CA SER A 84 11.53 24.44 -10.09
C SER A 84 11.06 23.03 -10.46
N MET A 85 10.35 22.84 -11.58
CA MET A 85 9.89 21.53 -12.02
C MET A 85 11.03 20.60 -12.44
N SER A 86 12.04 21.12 -13.14
CA SER A 86 13.22 20.31 -13.49
C SER A 86 14.02 19.91 -12.24
N GLU A 87 14.23 20.84 -11.31
CA GLU A 87 14.91 20.55 -10.04
C GLU A 87 14.11 19.55 -9.18
N LEU A 88 12.78 19.65 -9.21
CA LEU A 88 11.86 18.72 -8.54
C LEU A 88 11.98 17.31 -9.11
N GLU A 89 11.91 17.15 -10.43
CA GLU A 89 12.03 15.85 -11.10
C GLU A 89 13.40 15.21 -10.82
N GLN A 90 14.48 15.97 -10.93
CA GLN A 90 15.82 15.46 -10.59
C GLN A 90 15.92 15.02 -9.12
N SER A 91 15.34 15.80 -8.20
CA SER A 91 15.35 15.45 -6.78
C SER A 91 14.51 14.21 -6.49
N TYR A 92 13.39 14.04 -7.20
CA TYR A 92 12.54 12.85 -7.10
C TYR A 92 13.24 11.59 -7.66
N LEU A 93 13.88 11.70 -8.83
CA LEU A 93 14.70 10.61 -9.40
C LEU A 93 15.87 10.22 -8.48
N ALA A 94 16.46 11.19 -7.77
CA ALA A 94 17.47 10.91 -6.75
C ALA A 94 16.91 10.14 -5.54
N LEU A 95 15.66 10.42 -5.11
CA LEU A 95 14.99 9.60 -4.09
C LEU A 95 14.75 8.17 -4.56
N ILE A 96 14.27 7.99 -5.80
CA ILE A 96 14.09 6.66 -6.42
C ILE A 96 15.43 5.91 -6.42
N THR A 97 16.52 6.56 -6.83
CA THR A 97 17.86 5.95 -6.87
C THR A 97 18.34 5.58 -5.46
N SER A 98 17.99 6.38 -4.45
CA SER A 98 18.35 6.12 -3.05
C SER A 98 17.70 4.86 -2.47
N SER A 99 16.68 4.28 -3.12
CA SER A 99 16.08 2.98 -2.73
C SER A 99 17.07 1.82 -2.67
N ARG A 100 18.27 1.97 -3.26
CA ARG A 100 19.35 0.98 -3.20
C ARG A 100 20.29 1.15 -2.00
N GLY A 101 20.05 2.15 -1.16
CA GLY A 101 20.84 2.43 0.03
C GLY A 101 20.60 1.43 1.17
N CYS A 102 21.20 1.71 2.33
CA CYS A 102 21.03 0.89 3.53
C CYS A 102 19.56 0.81 4.01
N MET A 103 19.25 -0.16 4.88
CA MET A 103 17.88 -0.41 5.37
C MET A 103 17.16 0.84 5.91
N ARG A 104 17.87 1.72 6.62
CA ARG A 104 17.28 2.98 7.12
C ARG A 104 16.91 3.95 6.02
N VAL A 105 17.71 3.99 4.94
CA VAL A 105 17.40 4.78 3.76
C VAL A 105 16.17 4.22 3.07
N GLN A 106 16.13 2.91 2.84
CA GLN A 106 14.97 2.23 2.23
C GLN A 106 13.69 2.53 3.00
N ARG A 107 13.74 2.43 4.34
CA ARG A 107 12.61 2.78 5.20
C ARG A 107 12.10 4.21 5.01
N ILE A 108 13.00 5.18 4.87
CA ILE A 108 12.65 6.58 4.66
C ILE A 108 12.04 6.76 3.26
N VAL A 109 12.70 6.26 2.22
CA VAL A 109 12.25 6.48 0.85
C VAL A 109 11.00 5.67 0.49
N ALA A 110 10.73 4.57 1.19
CA ALA A 110 9.46 3.85 1.09
C ALA A 110 8.24 4.72 1.41
N ASP A 111 8.37 5.72 2.30
CA ASP A 111 7.32 6.71 2.56
C ASP A 111 7.39 7.91 1.59
N LEU A 112 8.60 8.35 1.24
CA LEU A 112 8.78 9.58 0.46
C LEU A 112 8.49 9.41 -1.04
N ILE A 113 8.84 8.26 -1.62
CA ILE A 113 8.65 7.99 -3.05
C ILE A 113 7.15 8.04 -3.39
N PRO A 114 6.26 7.25 -2.75
CA PRO A 114 4.83 7.33 -3.02
C PRO A 114 4.25 8.74 -2.79
N ARG A 115 4.63 9.39 -1.68
CA ARG A 115 4.11 10.70 -1.28
C ARG A 115 4.32 11.79 -2.32
N TYR A 116 5.42 11.75 -3.07
CA TYR A 116 5.77 12.77 -4.06
C TYR A 116 5.55 12.32 -5.50
N ALA A 117 5.00 11.12 -5.71
CA ALA A 117 4.80 10.52 -7.02
C ALA A 117 3.94 11.38 -7.97
N CYS A 118 2.93 12.07 -7.46
CA CYS A 118 2.03 12.92 -8.25
C CYS A 118 2.71 14.08 -8.97
N HIS A 119 3.91 14.46 -8.55
CA HIS A 119 4.65 15.55 -9.17
C HIS A 119 5.54 15.12 -10.34
N CYS A 120 5.74 13.82 -10.54
CA CYS A 120 6.63 13.31 -11.59
C CYS A 120 5.97 12.13 -12.33
N PRO A 121 4.93 12.37 -13.16
CA PRO A 121 4.23 11.33 -13.90
C PRO A 121 5.14 10.44 -14.77
N THR A 122 6.22 11.02 -15.32
CA THR A 122 7.24 10.34 -16.14
C THR A 122 8.03 9.29 -15.36
N ALA A 123 8.05 9.36 -14.03
CA ALA A 123 8.82 8.48 -13.16
C ALA A 123 7.95 7.48 -12.39
N LEU A 124 6.63 7.44 -12.63
CA LEU A 124 5.70 6.59 -11.86
C LEU A 124 6.01 5.09 -12.00
N GLU A 125 6.32 4.62 -13.20
CA GLU A 125 6.68 3.20 -13.41
C GLU A 125 7.94 2.83 -12.64
N ALA A 126 8.97 3.70 -12.68
CA ALA A 126 10.20 3.50 -11.94
C ALA A 126 9.94 3.51 -10.42
N ALA A 127 9.08 4.42 -9.94
CA ALA A 127 8.66 4.50 -8.55
C ALA A 127 7.98 3.22 -8.08
N ALA A 128 7.00 2.70 -8.83
CA ALA A 128 6.33 1.44 -8.53
C ALA A 128 7.34 0.28 -8.43
N LYS A 129 8.23 0.15 -9.41
CA LYS A 129 9.26 -0.91 -9.45
C LYS A 129 10.20 -0.88 -8.24
N VAL A 130 10.71 0.30 -7.85
CA VAL A 130 11.60 0.37 -6.69
C VAL A 130 10.88 0.12 -5.37
N VAL A 131 9.61 0.51 -5.25
CA VAL A 131 8.78 0.22 -4.07
C VAL A 131 8.53 -1.29 -3.95
N ILE A 132 8.21 -1.97 -5.06
CA ILE A 132 8.11 -3.45 -5.12
C ILE A 132 9.43 -4.10 -4.68
N ASN A 133 10.56 -3.64 -5.21
CA ASN A 133 11.87 -4.19 -4.87
C ASN A 133 12.21 -4.05 -3.39
N MET A 134 11.97 -2.86 -2.80
CA MET A 134 12.17 -2.63 -1.36
C MET A 134 11.27 -3.52 -0.51
N HIS A 135 10.01 -3.74 -0.92
CA HIS A 135 9.13 -4.68 -0.26
C HIS A 135 9.70 -6.11 -0.30
N ASN A 136 10.11 -6.60 -1.47
CA ASN A 136 10.60 -7.97 -1.62
C ASN A 136 11.88 -8.24 -0.81
N LEU A 137 12.80 -7.27 -0.80
CA LEU A 137 13.99 -7.35 0.04
C LEU A 137 13.61 -7.38 1.52
N SER A 138 12.71 -6.50 1.94
CA SER A 138 12.24 -6.44 3.33
C SER A 138 11.52 -7.71 3.75
N LEU A 139 10.65 -8.26 2.89
CA LEU A 139 9.95 -9.51 3.13
C LEU A 139 10.93 -10.66 3.32
N THR A 140 11.98 -10.73 2.50
CA THR A 140 13.01 -11.77 2.63
C THR A 140 13.67 -11.73 4.02
N LEU A 141 13.97 -10.54 4.54
CA LEU A 141 14.56 -10.38 5.87
C LEU A 141 13.60 -10.80 6.98
N ILE A 142 12.31 -10.43 6.87
CA ILE A 142 11.28 -10.80 7.84
C ILE A 142 11.08 -12.31 7.85
N SER A 143 10.98 -12.95 6.68
CA SER A 143 10.80 -14.40 6.57
C SER A 143 11.99 -15.20 7.11
N ARG A 144 13.20 -14.62 7.13
CA ARG A 144 14.40 -15.22 7.74
C ARG A 144 14.52 -14.96 9.24
N GLY A 145 13.62 -14.16 9.82
CA GLY A 145 13.72 -13.73 11.23
C GLY A 145 14.85 -12.73 11.49
N GLU A 146 15.37 -12.07 10.45
CA GLU A 146 16.50 -11.12 10.53
C GLU A 146 16.05 -9.69 10.89
N ASP A 147 14.76 -9.47 11.15
CA ASP A 147 14.19 -8.14 11.45
C ASP A 147 14.04 -7.86 12.95
N SER A 148 15.11 -8.04 13.72
CA SER A 148 15.13 -7.71 15.15
C SER A 148 14.83 -6.24 15.45
N SER A 149 15.08 -5.36 14.46
CA SER A 149 14.87 -3.91 14.57
C SER A 149 13.47 -3.44 14.19
N GLY A 150 12.63 -4.30 13.60
CA GLY A 150 11.33 -3.94 13.01
C GLY A 150 11.40 -3.04 11.77
N ILE A 151 12.61 -2.66 11.31
CA ILE A 151 12.79 -1.76 10.17
C ILE A 151 12.31 -2.43 8.89
N ALA A 152 12.54 -3.73 8.70
CA ALA A 152 12.10 -4.42 7.49
C ALA A 152 10.57 -4.50 7.43
N PHE A 153 9.91 -4.87 8.53
CA PHE A 153 8.44 -4.86 8.63
C PHE A 153 7.86 -3.49 8.31
N GLU A 154 8.39 -2.46 8.95
CA GLU A 154 7.96 -1.08 8.74
C GLU A 154 8.18 -0.60 7.29
N THR A 155 9.27 -1.05 6.66
CA THR A 155 9.56 -0.77 5.24
C THR A 155 8.60 -1.49 4.30
N ALA A 156 8.38 -2.80 4.52
CA ALA A 156 7.44 -3.60 3.74
C ALA A 156 6.01 -3.03 3.82
N ARG A 157 5.58 -2.64 5.03
CA ARG A 157 4.29 -1.97 5.25
C ARG A 157 4.19 -0.66 4.46
N ALA A 158 5.19 0.21 4.60
CA ALA A 158 5.22 1.49 3.88
C ALA A 158 5.15 1.26 2.36
N CYS A 159 5.84 0.24 1.85
CA CYS A 159 5.84 -0.09 0.43
C CYS A 159 4.45 -0.53 -0.06
N ILE A 160 3.79 -1.48 0.62
CA ILE A 160 2.47 -1.98 0.19
C ILE A 160 1.44 -0.85 0.17
N CYS A 161 1.37 -0.04 1.23
CA CYS A 161 0.46 1.11 1.25
C CYS A 161 0.85 2.16 0.21
N GLY A 162 2.14 2.38 0.01
CA GLY A 162 2.66 3.31 -0.99
C GLY A 162 2.33 2.92 -2.42
N LEU A 163 2.25 1.62 -2.74
CA LEU A 163 1.81 1.17 -4.07
C LEU A 163 0.35 1.57 -4.34
N ALA A 164 -0.50 1.57 -3.32
CA ALA A 164 -1.85 2.07 -3.47
C ALA A 164 -1.88 3.57 -3.81
N ASP A 165 -1.08 4.38 -3.12
CA ASP A 165 -0.95 5.80 -3.44
C ASP A 165 -0.45 6.01 -4.87
N VAL A 166 0.54 5.24 -5.31
CA VAL A 166 1.09 5.30 -6.68
C VAL A 166 0.04 4.93 -7.73
N CYS A 167 -0.80 3.91 -7.48
CA CYS A 167 -1.91 3.55 -8.36
C CYS A 167 -2.97 4.64 -8.43
N CYS A 168 -3.39 5.20 -7.29
CA CYS A 168 -4.32 6.33 -7.25
C CYS A 168 -3.79 7.53 -8.04
N VAL A 169 -2.49 7.85 -7.87
CA VAL A 169 -1.82 8.87 -8.67
C VAL A 169 -1.88 8.53 -10.16
N ALA A 170 -1.47 7.33 -10.56
CA ALA A 170 -1.46 6.90 -11.96
C ALA A 170 -2.85 6.97 -12.61
N SER A 171 -3.92 6.63 -11.89
CA SER A 171 -5.30 6.75 -12.37
C SER A 171 -5.76 8.22 -12.52
N SER A 172 -5.29 9.10 -11.63
CA SER A 172 -5.65 10.53 -11.65
C SER A 172 -4.88 11.37 -12.69
N VAL A 173 -3.73 10.88 -13.19
CA VAL A 173 -2.91 11.61 -14.16
C VAL A 173 -3.63 11.70 -15.50
N ALA A 174 -3.80 12.93 -16.00
CA ALA A 174 -4.38 13.14 -17.32
C ALA A 174 -3.52 12.46 -18.42
N PRO A 175 -4.14 11.70 -19.35
CA PRO A 175 -3.44 10.97 -20.41
C PRO A 175 -3.00 11.91 -21.55
N THR A 176 -2.17 12.90 -21.21
CA THR A 176 -1.70 13.98 -22.10
C THR A 176 -0.90 13.48 -23.29
N SER A 177 -0.31 12.29 -23.21
CA SER A 177 0.43 11.65 -24.29
C SER A 177 0.30 10.14 -24.24
N ALA A 178 0.60 9.48 -25.37
CA ALA A 178 0.69 8.01 -25.42
C ALA A 178 1.73 7.44 -24.46
N VAL A 179 2.83 8.19 -24.23
CA VAL A 179 3.89 7.82 -23.28
C VAL A 179 3.36 7.79 -21.85
N ILE A 180 2.69 8.87 -21.40
CA ILE A 180 2.12 8.91 -20.04
C ILE A 180 1.06 7.84 -19.85
N ARG A 181 0.21 7.60 -20.85
CA ARG A 181 -0.77 6.50 -20.81
C ARG A 181 -0.08 5.13 -20.68
N GLY A 182 0.98 4.89 -21.44
CA GLY A 182 1.78 3.67 -21.35
C GLY A 182 2.42 3.48 -19.98
N ILE A 183 2.97 4.55 -19.39
CA ILE A 183 3.54 4.54 -18.04
C ILE A 183 2.48 4.19 -16.99
N CYS A 184 1.29 4.79 -17.06
CA CYS A 184 0.20 4.50 -16.12
C CYS A 184 -0.27 3.04 -16.25
N ALA A 185 -0.44 2.54 -17.48
CA ALA A 185 -0.78 1.13 -17.70
C ALA A 185 0.30 0.19 -17.14
N ALA A 186 1.58 0.49 -17.36
CA ALA A 186 2.69 -0.29 -16.83
C ALA A 186 2.72 -0.29 -15.29
N VAL A 187 2.36 0.82 -14.62
CA VAL A 187 2.22 0.85 -13.15
C VAL A 187 1.21 -0.20 -12.69
N PHE A 188 -0.01 -0.20 -13.25
CA PHE A 188 -1.04 -1.15 -12.86
C PHE A 188 -0.65 -2.60 -13.17
N GLN A 189 -0.03 -2.86 -14.32
CA GLN A 189 0.48 -4.21 -14.64
C GLN A 189 1.53 -4.68 -13.62
N ASN A 190 2.56 -3.88 -13.35
CA ASN A 190 3.60 -4.23 -12.38
C ASN A 190 3.02 -4.48 -10.97
N VAL A 191 2.09 -3.62 -10.53
CA VAL A 191 1.47 -3.72 -9.20
C VAL A 191 0.54 -4.93 -9.11
N LEU A 192 -0.27 -5.18 -10.13
CA LEU A 192 -1.17 -6.33 -10.16
C LEU A 192 -0.40 -7.65 -10.14
N THR A 193 0.58 -7.81 -11.04
CA THR A 193 1.46 -8.98 -11.06
C THR A 193 2.13 -9.20 -9.71
N PHE A 194 2.63 -8.12 -9.10
CA PHE A 194 3.25 -8.18 -7.78
C PHE A 194 2.29 -8.68 -6.69
N PHE A 195 1.08 -8.13 -6.58
CA PHE A 195 0.12 -8.56 -5.57
C PHE A 195 -0.31 -10.00 -5.78
N ILE A 196 -0.60 -10.41 -7.03
CA ILE A 196 -1.00 -11.79 -7.33
C ILE A 196 0.11 -12.79 -6.97
N ALA A 197 1.37 -12.48 -7.31
CA ALA A 197 2.51 -13.30 -6.94
C ALA A 197 2.64 -13.46 -5.41
N LEU A 198 2.31 -12.43 -4.61
CA LEU A 198 2.38 -12.50 -3.15
C LEU A 198 1.34 -13.42 -2.51
N PHE A 199 0.26 -13.76 -3.22
CA PHE A 199 -0.76 -14.66 -2.71
C PHE A 199 -0.44 -16.13 -2.98
N GLU A 200 0.53 -16.46 -3.85
CA GLU A 200 1.01 -17.84 -4.09
C GLU A 200 -0.13 -18.85 -4.36
N GLY A 201 -1.23 -18.42 -5.00
CA GLY A 201 -2.40 -19.27 -5.25
C GLY A 201 -3.28 -19.56 -4.03
N LYS A 202 -3.01 -18.93 -2.88
CA LYS A 202 -3.92 -18.94 -1.72
C LYS A 202 -5.22 -18.22 -2.09
N ASP A 203 -6.31 -18.75 -1.57
CA ASP A 203 -7.62 -18.14 -1.75
C ASP A 203 -7.68 -16.83 -0.96
N VAL A 204 -7.49 -15.72 -1.66
CA VAL A 204 -7.48 -14.38 -1.07
C VAL A 204 -8.83 -14.10 -0.40
N LEU A 205 -9.95 -14.65 -0.88
CA LEU A 205 -11.26 -14.47 -0.25
C LEU A 205 -11.31 -15.04 1.16
N GLN A 206 -10.61 -16.13 1.44
CA GLN A 206 -10.49 -16.66 2.81
C GLN A 206 -9.65 -15.76 3.72
N MET A 207 -8.81 -14.91 3.12
CA MET A 207 -7.98 -13.93 3.83
C MET A 207 -8.66 -12.56 3.96
N VAL A 208 -9.78 -12.32 3.28
CA VAL A 208 -10.55 -11.08 3.36
C VAL A 208 -11.30 -11.07 4.69
N ASP A 209 -10.89 -10.21 5.62
CA ASP A 209 -11.76 -9.80 6.72
C ASP A 209 -12.99 -9.10 6.09
N LYS A 210 -14.20 -9.53 6.44
CA LYS A 210 -15.46 -8.91 5.98
C LYS A 210 -15.45 -7.39 6.19
N ASN A 211 -14.75 -6.91 7.23
CA ASN A 211 -14.60 -5.50 7.52
C ASN A 211 -13.86 -4.73 6.40
N PHE A 212 -13.00 -5.39 5.61
CA PHE A 212 -12.27 -4.75 4.51
C PHE A 212 -13.19 -4.26 3.39
N LEU A 213 -14.39 -4.84 3.25
CA LEU A 213 -15.35 -4.41 2.24
C LEU A 213 -16.00 -3.06 2.58
N ASN A 214 -15.96 -2.65 3.85
CA ASN A 214 -16.54 -1.39 4.31
C ASN A 214 -15.73 -0.15 3.89
N MET A 215 -14.54 -0.32 3.29
CA MET A 215 -13.70 0.80 2.89
C MET A 215 -14.15 1.49 1.60
N GLN A 216 -15.18 0.99 0.92
CA GLN A 216 -15.70 1.60 -0.32
C GLN A 216 -16.18 3.04 -0.11
N ASP A 217 -16.53 3.40 1.12
CA ASP A 217 -17.24 4.64 1.39
C ASP A 217 -16.31 5.84 1.65
N THR A 218 -15.10 5.64 2.21
CA THR A 218 -14.18 6.75 2.58
C THR A 218 -12.69 6.35 2.70
N PRO A 219 -11.73 7.26 2.39
CA PRO A 219 -10.30 7.07 2.70
C PRO A 219 -9.97 6.94 4.19
N GLU A 220 -10.82 7.52 5.04
CA GLU A 220 -10.72 7.42 6.50
C GLU A 220 -10.93 5.97 6.94
N ALA A 221 -11.94 5.27 6.40
CA ALA A 221 -12.19 3.87 6.69
C ALA A 221 -11.00 2.97 6.34
N PHE A 222 -10.32 3.23 5.22
CA PHE A 222 -9.09 2.52 4.87
C PHE A 222 -7.97 2.74 5.91
N SER A 223 -7.82 3.98 6.39
CA SER A 223 -6.83 4.32 7.41
C SER A 223 -7.12 3.64 8.76
N GLU A 224 -8.38 3.59 9.15
CA GLU A 224 -8.84 2.90 10.37
C GLU A 224 -8.60 1.39 10.29
N LEU A 225 -8.96 0.76 9.17
CA LEU A 225 -8.74 -0.68 8.95
C LEU A 225 -7.25 -1.04 8.94
N LYS A 226 -6.42 -0.20 8.31
CA LYS A 226 -4.96 -0.36 8.35
C LYS A 226 -4.45 -0.32 9.78
N GLN A 227 -4.91 0.64 10.59
CA GLN A 227 -4.51 0.75 11.99
C GLN A 227 -4.98 -0.45 12.80
N LYS A 228 -6.22 -0.90 12.61
CA LYS A 228 -6.76 -2.10 13.25
C LYS A 228 -5.88 -3.33 13.01
N VAL A 229 -5.46 -3.58 11.76
CA VAL A 229 -4.54 -4.69 11.43
C VAL A 229 -3.18 -4.54 12.12
N LEU A 230 -2.70 -3.31 12.34
CA LEU A 230 -1.42 -3.08 13.01
C LEU A 230 -1.50 -3.30 14.53
N ASP A 231 -2.64 -3.03 15.13
CA ASP A 231 -2.87 -3.14 16.57
C ASP A 231 -3.19 -4.58 17.02
N GLU A 232 -3.47 -5.49 16.09
CA GLU A 232 -3.69 -6.92 16.38
C GLU A 232 -2.44 -7.57 17.02
N ASP A 233 -2.64 -8.53 17.93
CA ASP A 233 -1.55 -9.31 18.54
C ASP A 233 -1.16 -10.49 17.64
N GLU A 234 -0.71 -10.18 16.43
CA GLU A 234 -0.30 -11.16 15.42
C GLU A 234 1.14 -10.98 14.97
N SER A 235 1.71 -12.03 14.36
CA SER A 235 3.05 -11.98 13.78
C SER A 235 3.15 -10.93 12.66
N SER A 236 4.36 -10.38 12.47
CA SER A 236 4.66 -9.44 11.38
C SER A 236 4.25 -9.97 10.00
N LEU A 237 4.39 -11.27 9.76
CA LEU A 237 4.00 -11.90 8.49
C LEU A 237 2.48 -11.96 8.33
N THR A 238 1.73 -12.28 9.39
CA THR A 238 0.27 -12.32 9.35
C THR A 238 -0.31 -10.92 9.10
N LYS A 239 0.20 -9.91 9.83
CA LYS A 239 -0.16 -8.50 9.62
C LYS A 239 0.13 -8.04 8.19
N LEU A 240 1.32 -8.37 7.66
CA LEU A 240 1.66 -8.05 6.27
C LEU A 240 0.71 -8.74 5.28
N SER A 241 0.34 -9.98 5.55
CA SER A 241 -0.61 -10.70 4.70
C SER A 241 -1.96 -10.01 4.63
N LYS A 242 -2.52 -9.62 5.77
CA LYS A 242 -3.78 -8.84 5.85
C LYS A 242 -3.67 -7.50 5.13
N LEU A 243 -2.56 -6.78 5.34
CA LEU A 243 -2.31 -5.50 4.67
C LEU A 243 -2.20 -5.62 3.15
N ARG A 244 -1.65 -6.72 2.61
CA ARG A 244 -1.59 -6.96 1.17
C ARG A 244 -2.99 -7.08 0.56
N VAL A 245 -3.86 -7.86 1.21
CA VAL A 245 -5.26 -8.02 0.79
C VAL A 245 -5.99 -6.69 0.86
N LEU A 246 -5.88 -6.00 2.00
CA LEU A 246 -6.51 -4.70 2.21
C LEU A 246 -6.07 -3.67 1.16
N CYS A 247 -4.77 -3.59 0.85
CA CYS A 247 -4.28 -2.62 -0.13
C CYS A 247 -4.63 -2.99 -1.58
N LEU A 248 -4.64 -4.28 -1.95
CA LEU A 248 -5.13 -4.69 -3.28
C LEU A 248 -6.60 -4.33 -3.47
N LEU A 249 -7.44 -4.65 -2.48
CA LEU A 249 -8.86 -4.31 -2.51
C LEU A 249 -9.06 -2.79 -2.57
N TRP A 250 -8.26 -2.01 -1.83
CA TRP A 250 -8.33 -0.55 -1.85
C TRP A 250 -7.97 0.02 -3.22
N ILE A 251 -6.93 -0.54 -3.88
CA ILE A 251 -6.60 -0.18 -5.27
C ILE A 251 -7.76 -0.53 -6.20
N PHE A 252 -8.37 -1.71 -6.04
CA PHE A 252 -9.50 -2.12 -6.86
C PHE A 252 -10.70 -1.18 -6.70
N PHE A 253 -11.03 -0.77 -5.47
CA PHE A 253 -12.13 0.16 -5.23
C PHE A 253 -11.84 1.59 -5.70
N SER A 254 -10.58 2.04 -5.58
CA SER A 254 -10.18 3.39 -5.96
C SER A 254 -9.96 3.56 -7.46
N CYS A 255 -9.44 2.53 -8.12
CA CYS A 255 -9.00 2.54 -9.52
C CYS A 255 -9.52 1.32 -10.30
N PRO A 256 -10.83 0.99 -10.26
CA PRO A 256 -11.33 -0.29 -10.75
C PRO A 256 -11.10 -0.48 -12.24
N LYS A 257 -11.30 0.56 -13.04
CA LYS A 257 -11.14 0.53 -14.49
C LYS A 257 -9.70 0.21 -14.89
N ASP A 258 -8.72 0.89 -14.28
CA ASP A 258 -7.32 0.74 -14.64
C ASP A 258 -6.77 -0.62 -14.18
N LEU A 259 -7.18 -1.10 -13.00
CA LEU A 259 -6.80 -2.42 -12.52
C LEU A 259 -7.42 -3.54 -13.37
N LEU A 260 -8.69 -3.41 -13.78
CA LEU A 260 -9.33 -4.35 -14.71
C LEU A 260 -8.69 -4.31 -16.10
N ALA A 261 -8.33 -3.14 -16.61
CA ALA A 261 -7.60 -3.02 -17.87
C ALA A 261 -6.26 -3.76 -17.82
N ALA A 262 -5.48 -3.57 -16.76
CA ALA A 262 -4.24 -4.30 -16.55
C ALA A 262 -4.45 -5.81 -16.45
N CYS A 263 -5.52 -6.26 -15.76
CA CYS A 263 -5.90 -7.67 -15.72
C CYS A 263 -6.19 -8.24 -17.11
N LEU A 264 -6.95 -7.53 -17.96
CA LEU A 264 -7.27 -7.95 -19.32
C LEU A 264 -6.02 -8.01 -20.21
N ASP A 265 -5.09 -7.06 -20.06
CA ASP A 265 -3.82 -7.08 -20.77
C ASP A 265 -2.97 -8.31 -20.39
N LEU A 266 -2.91 -8.64 -19.09
CA LEU A 266 -2.22 -9.84 -18.60
C LEU A 266 -2.83 -11.12 -19.20
N LEU A 267 -4.17 -11.21 -19.23
CA LEU A 267 -4.88 -12.33 -19.87
C LEU A 267 -4.56 -12.44 -21.36
N GLY A 268 -4.51 -11.31 -22.07
CA GLY A 268 -4.15 -11.27 -23.49
C GLY A 268 -2.70 -11.71 -23.75
N SER A 269 -1.78 -11.41 -22.83
CA SER A 269 -0.37 -11.76 -22.94
C SER A 269 -0.06 -13.23 -22.68
N ALA A 270 -0.86 -13.91 -21.84
CA ALA A 270 -0.69 -15.32 -21.45
C ALA A 270 -0.75 -16.30 -22.64
N THR A 271 -1.37 -15.90 -23.75
CA THR A 271 -1.46 -16.71 -24.97
C THR A 271 -0.13 -16.86 -25.73
N LYS A 272 0.93 -16.11 -25.38
CA LYS A 272 2.23 -16.14 -26.09
C LYS A 272 3.35 -16.85 -25.36
N GLU A 273 3.25 -17.02 -24.04
CA GLU A 273 4.30 -17.60 -23.22
C GLU A 273 3.60 -18.32 -22.06
N GLY A 274 3.37 -19.63 -22.23
CA GLY A 274 2.57 -20.42 -21.28
C GLY A 274 3.21 -20.41 -19.91
N THR A 275 2.67 -19.61 -18.98
CA THR A 275 2.82 -19.66 -17.51
C THR A 275 2.24 -18.44 -16.78
N ASN A 276 1.81 -17.37 -17.46
CA ASN A 276 1.28 -16.17 -16.79
C ASN A 276 -0.25 -16.22 -16.57
N ASP A 277 -0.67 -16.92 -15.52
CA ASP A 277 -2.08 -17.00 -15.10
C ASP A 277 -2.48 -15.85 -14.14
N GLU A 278 -1.66 -14.80 -13.95
CA GLU A 278 -1.93 -13.76 -12.96
C GLU A 278 -3.24 -13.01 -13.22
N GLY A 279 -3.55 -12.76 -14.49
CA GLY A 279 -4.82 -12.16 -14.88
C GLY A 279 -6.01 -13.07 -14.53
N GLN A 280 -5.88 -14.39 -14.72
CA GLN A 280 -6.93 -15.34 -14.34
C GLN A 280 -7.10 -15.41 -12.83
N HIS A 281 -6.01 -15.41 -12.07
CA HIS A 281 -6.05 -15.40 -10.61
C HIS A 281 -6.75 -14.16 -10.07
N PHE A 282 -6.44 -12.96 -10.59
CA PHE A 282 -7.14 -11.75 -10.17
C PHE A 282 -8.61 -11.78 -10.55
N LEU A 283 -8.94 -12.21 -11.78
CA LEU A 283 -10.32 -12.28 -12.22
C LEU A 283 -11.14 -13.25 -11.36
N SER A 284 -10.57 -14.41 -11.04
CA SER A 284 -11.17 -15.39 -10.12
C SER A 284 -11.42 -14.76 -8.74
N LEU A 285 -10.47 -14.00 -8.20
CA LEU A 285 -10.62 -13.29 -6.93
C LEU A 285 -11.80 -12.30 -6.95
N VAL A 286 -11.93 -11.47 -7.98
CA VAL A 286 -12.99 -10.44 -8.00
C VAL A 286 -14.36 -10.97 -8.42
N THR A 287 -14.42 -12.14 -9.05
CA THR A 287 -15.68 -12.77 -9.51
C THR A 287 -16.18 -13.86 -8.59
N SER A 288 -15.34 -14.37 -7.67
CA SER A 288 -15.76 -15.36 -6.69
C SER A 288 -16.77 -14.76 -5.72
N THR A 289 -17.75 -15.59 -5.37
CA THR A 289 -18.93 -15.18 -4.63
C THR A 289 -18.67 -15.18 -3.14
N PHE A 290 -19.17 -14.17 -2.44
CA PHE A 290 -19.25 -14.22 -0.98
C PHE A 290 -20.43 -15.09 -0.54
N ASP A 291 -20.19 -15.97 0.42
CA ASP A 291 -21.24 -16.67 1.15
C ASP A 291 -21.77 -15.71 2.22
N ASP A 292 -22.71 -14.82 1.87
CA ASP A 292 -23.37 -13.95 2.86
C ASP A 292 -24.83 -13.62 2.48
N ASP A 293 -25.75 -14.01 3.37
CA ASP A 293 -27.19 -13.69 3.36
C ASP A 293 -27.48 -12.17 3.40
N LYS A 294 -26.49 -11.33 3.73
CA LYS A 294 -26.64 -9.87 3.81
C LYS A 294 -26.62 -9.14 2.46
N ALA A 295 -26.15 -9.77 1.39
CA ALA A 295 -26.10 -9.16 0.04
C ALA A 295 -27.50 -8.79 -0.49
N VAL A 296 -28.53 -9.49 0.00
CA VAL A 296 -29.93 -9.34 -0.39
C VAL A 296 -30.46 -7.93 -0.13
N HIS A 297 -30.04 -7.29 0.98
CA HIS A 297 -30.58 -5.98 1.37
C HIS A 297 -30.04 -4.80 0.55
N LEU A 298 -28.87 -4.92 -0.08
CA LEU A 298 -28.32 -3.86 -0.95
C LEU A 298 -28.88 -3.95 -2.37
N LEU A 299 -29.10 -5.17 -2.88
CA LEU A 299 -29.69 -5.41 -4.20
C LEU A 299 -31.16 -4.96 -4.25
N GLU A 300 -31.96 -5.26 -3.21
CA GLU A 300 -33.34 -4.76 -3.10
C GLU A 300 -33.41 -3.24 -3.00
N ARG A 301 -32.44 -2.61 -2.35
CA ARG A 301 -32.40 -1.14 -2.20
C ARG A 301 -32.00 -0.41 -3.50
N ALA A 302 -31.18 -1.04 -4.34
CA ALA A 302 -30.80 -0.49 -5.64
C ALA A 302 -31.88 -0.66 -6.71
N ILE A 303 -32.67 -1.75 -6.63
CA ILE A 303 -33.79 -2.03 -7.56
C ILE A 303 -35.09 -1.34 -7.08
N GLY A 304 -35.25 -1.16 -5.77
CA GLY A 304 -36.33 -0.40 -5.15
C GLY A 304 -36.14 1.10 -5.37
N GLY A 305 -36.59 1.59 -6.52
CA GLY A 305 -36.69 3.03 -6.78
C GLY A 305 -37.44 3.79 -5.67
N PRO A 306 -37.28 5.12 -5.57
CA PRO A 306 -37.88 5.90 -4.50
C PRO A 306 -39.39 5.67 -4.49
N LYS A 307 -39.92 5.15 -3.38
CA LYS A 307 -41.36 5.12 -3.12
C LYS A 307 -41.87 6.55 -3.26
N SER A 308 -42.63 6.81 -4.32
CA SER A 308 -43.33 8.06 -4.50
C SER A 308 -44.32 8.23 -3.36
N CYS A 309 -43.98 9.06 -2.40
CA CYS A 309 -44.97 9.75 -1.58
C CYS A 309 -45.66 10.76 -2.48
N THR A 310 -46.91 10.49 -2.86
CA THR A 310 -47.84 11.55 -3.20
C THR A 310 -49.15 11.25 -2.50
N ASP A 311 -49.51 12.17 -1.61
CA ASP A 311 -50.68 12.16 -0.78
C ASP A 311 -51.97 12.01 -1.58
N SER A 312 -52.87 11.19 -1.05
CA SER A 312 -54.25 11.08 -1.47
C SER A 312 -55.03 12.29 -0.94
N ILE A 313 -55.56 13.12 -1.85
CA ILE A 313 -56.73 13.98 -1.58
C ILE A 313 -57.79 13.64 -2.63
N GLY A 314 -59.00 13.41 -2.15
CA GLY A 314 -60.10 12.76 -2.87
C GLY A 314 -60.72 13.59 -3.99
N SER A 315 -61.47 12.93 -4.86
CA SER A 315 -62.94 13.07 -4.90
C SER A 315 -63.52 12.32 -6.11
N GLY A 316 -64.36 11.32 -5.80
CA GLY A 316 -65.61 10.94 -6.47
C GLY A 316 -65.68 10.77 -8.00
N ILE A 317 -66.12 9.59 -8.43
CA ILE A 317 -67.44 9.33 -9.05
C ILE A 317 -67.62 7.80 -9.24
N ARG A 318 -68.87 7.35 -9.05
CA ARG A 318 -69.40 5.97 -9.13
C ARG A 318 -69.27 5.38 -10.55
N ASP A 319 -69.26 4.07 -10.79
CA ASP A 319 -70.44 3.18 -10.77
C ASP A 319 -70.10 1.67 -10.72
N ASN A 320 -71.11 0.90 -10.31
CA ASN A 320 -71.17 -0.53 -9.99
C ASN A 320 -71.25 -1.46 -11.21
N GLU A 321 -70.77 -2.71 -11.07
CA GLU A 321 -71.46 -4.01 -11.30
C GLU A 321 -70.42 -5.15 -11.31
N ALA A 322 -70.38 -6.03 -10.31
CA ALA A 322 -71.07 -7.33 -10.22
C ALA A 322 -70.48 -8.42 -11.16
N GLY A 323 -69.76 -9.39 -10.58
CA GLY A 323 -69.29 -10.59 -11.27
C GLY A 323 -68.53 -11.53 -10.33
N GLU A 324 -68.94 -12.79 -10.30
CA GLU A 324 -68.78 -13.75 -9.21
C GLU A 324 -67.37 -14.35 -9.00
N THR A 325 -67.18 -14.71 -7.73
CA THR A 325 -66.25 -15.68 -7.15
C THR A 325 -66.14 -16.97 -7.95
N ILE A 326 -64.91 -17.36 -8.34
CA ILE A 326 -64.52 -18.77 -8.48
C ILE A 326 -63.23 -18.96 -7.69
N MET A 327 -63.37 -19.70 -6.59
CA MET A 327 -62.27 -20.34 -5.86
C MET A 327 -61.79 -21.53 -6.69
N THR A 328 -60.53 -21.53 -7.07
CA THR A 328 -59.82 -22.76 -7.44
C THR A 328 -58.60 -22.85 -6.55
N GLU A 329 -58.70 -23.65 -5.49
CA GLU A 329 -57.53 -24.19 -4.80
C GLU A 329 -56.75 -25.03 -5.80
N ASP A 330 -55.56 -24.58 -6.19
CA ASP A 330 -54.54 -25.47 -6.73
C ASP A 330 -53.32 -25.43 -5.80
N LYS A 331 -53.19 -26.53 -5.04
CA LYS A 331 -51.96 -26.90 -4.37
C LYS A 331 -50.96 -27.34 -5.43
N HIS A 332 -50.16 -26.39 -5.91
CA HIS A 332 -48.84 -26.74 -6.43
C HIS A 332 -47.78 -26.23 -5.46
N ALA A 333 -47.20 -27.19 -4.74
CA ALA A 333 -45.88 -27.05 -4.14
C ALA A 333 -44.92 -26.61 -5.24
N SER A 334 -44.50 -25.36 -5.20
CA SER A 334 -43.31 -24.88 -5.87
C SER A 334 -42.43 -24.29 -4.78
N GLY A 335 -41.52 -25.13 -4.28
CA GLY A 335 -40.30 -24.65 -3.66
C GLY A 335 -39.56 -23.86 -4.72
N GLY A 336 -39.84 -22.56 -4.77
CA GLY A 336 -38.96 -21.60 -5.39
C GLY A 336 -38.00 -21.17 -4.30
N ASP A 337 -36.88 -21.87 -4.20
CA ASP A 337 -35.67 -21.29 -3.62
C ASP A 337 -35.53 -19.90 -4.26
N SER A 338 -35.77 -18.84 -3.49
CA SER A 338 -35.39 -17.50 -3.91
C SER A 338 -33.88 -17.59 -4.12
N SER A 339 -33.44 -17.60 -5.38
CA SER A 339 -32.03 -17.69 -5.70
C SER A 339 -31.36 -16.48 -5.05
N VAL A 340 -30.70 -16.73 -3.92
CA VAL A 340 -29.90 -15.75 -3.21
C VAL A 340 -28.86 -15.28 -4.21
N GLY A 341 -29.05 -14.08 -4.75
CA GLY A 341 -28.15 -13.48 -5.73
C GLY A 341 -26.79 -13.32 -5.08
N LYS A 342 -25.89 -14.27 -5.34
CA LYS A 342 -24.55 -14.30 -4.78
C LYS A 342 -23.80 -13.05 -5.25
N SER A 343 -23.52 -12.10 -4.37
CA SER A 343 -22.75 -10.90 -4.72
C SER A 343 -21.25 -11.23 -4.75
N CYS A 344 -20.54 -10.82 -5.81
CA CYS A 344 -19.07 -10.83 -5.87
C CYS A 344 -18.50 -9.40 -5.84
N LEU A 345 -17.20 -9.27 -5.56
CA LEU A 345 -16.49 -7.97 -5.50
C LEU A 345 -16.71 -7.13 -6.77
N LEU A 346 -16.66 -7.77 -7.94
CA LEU A 346 -16.82 -7.10 -9.22
C LEU A 346 -18.23 -6.50 -9.36
N ILE A 347 -19.28 -7.25 -8.99
CA ILE A 347 -20.67 -6.75 -9.02
C ILE A 347 -20.80 -5.55 -8.06
N GLN A 348 -20.27 -5.66 -6.84
CA GLN A 348 -20.34 -4.58 -5.86
C GLN A 348 -19.72 -3.28 -6.38
N VAL A 349 -18.54 -3.37 -7.01
CA VAL A 349 -17.84 -2.20 -7.58
C VAL A 349 -18.55 -1.64 -8.80
N ILE A 350 -19.10 -2.49 -9.68
CA ILE A 350 -19.85 -2.05 -10.87
C ILE A 350 -21.10 -1.27 -10.45
N LEU A 351 -21.85 -1.77 -9.45
CA LEU A 351 -23.05 -1.10 -8.94
C LEU A 351 -22.74 0.29 -8.36
N HIS A 352 -21.55 0.46 -7.78
CA HIS A 352 -21.11 1.74 -7.23
C HIS A 352 -20.50 2.70 -8.29
N ASN A 353 -20.14 2.21 -9.49
CA ASN A 353 -19.41 2.98 -10.50
C ASN A 353 -20.08 2.93 -11.89
N PHE A 354 -20.98 3.87 -12.17
CA PHE A 354 -21.67 3.94 -13.47
C PHE A 354 -20.73 4.06 -14.68
N ASN A 355 -19.65 4.85 -14.56
CA ASN A 355 -18.65 4.98 -15.63
C ASN A 355 -17.93 3.65 -15.94
N LEU A 356 -17.76 2.80 -14.93
CA LEU A 356 -17.17 1.47 -15.11
C LEU A 356 -18.14 0.56 -15.87
N LEU A 357 -19.43 0.59 -15.54
CA LEU A 357 -20.48 -0.15 -16.25
C LEU A 357 -20.51 0.21 -17.75
N VAL A 358 -20.44 1.50 -18.08
CA VAL A 358 -20.39 1.98 -19.47
C VAL A 358 -19.12 1.50 -20.18
N TRP A 359 -17.97 1.57 -19.51
CA TRP A 359 -16.70 1.12 -20.08
C TRP A 359 -16.66 -0.40 -20.34
N ILE A 360 -17.13 -1.21 -19.38
CA ILE A 360 -17.27 -2.66 -19.54
C ILE A 360 -18.21 -2.97 -20.71
N SER A 361 -19.34 -2.26 -20.81
CA SER A 361 -20.29 -2.43 -21.91
C SER A 361 -19.71 -2.04 -23.28
N PHE A 362 -18.78 -1.07 -23.32
CA PHE A 362 -18.06 -0.70 -24.53
C PHE A 362 -17.02 -1.76 -24.93
N ILE A 363 -16.27 -2.29 -23.96
CA ILE A 363 -15.32 -3.40 -24.19
C ILE A 363 -16.04 -4.69 -24.57
N HIS A 364 -17.25 -4.92 -24.06
CA HIS A 364 -18.11 -6.07 -24.37
C HIS A 364 -18.46 -6.16 -25.87
N ARG A 365 -18.40 -5.06 -26.64
CA ARG A 365 -18.50 -5.10 -28.11
C ARG A 365 -17.24 -5.65 -28.81
N ILE A 366 -16.11 -5.72 -28.10
CA ILE A 366 -14.79 -6.08 -28.65
C ILE A 366 -14.30 -7.43 -28.11
N TYR A 367 -14.59 -7.79 -26.85
CA TYR A 367 -14.12 -9.03 -26.22
C TYR A 367 -15.31 -9.92 -25.79
N PHE A 368 -15.72 -10.80 -26.69
CA PHE A 368 -16.77 -11.80 -26.46
C PHE A 368 -16.21 -12.99 -25.66
N ILE A 369 -17.03 -13.57 -24.78
CA ILE A 369 -16.92 -14.89 -24.12
C ILE A 369 -16.37 -14.95 -22.68
N PHE A 370 -15.26 -14.29 -22.31
CA PHE A 370 -14.67 -14.58 -20.98
C PHE A 370 -15.40 -13.98 -19.77
N LEU A 371 -15.90 -12.74 -19.85
CA LEU A 371 -16.59 -12.10 -18.72
C LEU A 371 -18.02 -12.63 -18.53
N PHE A 372 -18.68 -13.03 -19.62
CA PHE A 372 -20.07 -13.50 -19.59
C PHE A 372 -20.19 -14.94 -19.11
N CYS A 373 -19.20 -15.82 -19.33
CA CYS A 373 -19.24 -17.16 -18.74
C CYS A 373 -19.19 -17.12 -17.20
N THR A 374 -18.59 -16.11 -16.59
CA THR A 374 -18.57 -15.97 -15.12
C THR A 374 -19.82 -15.26 -14.59
N ILE A 375 -20.38 -14.29 -15.33
CA ILE A 375 -21.58 -13.55 -14.91
C ILE A 375 -22.87 -14.35 -15.21
N ALA A 376 -22.93 -15.14 -16.28
CA ALA A 376 -24.11 -15.93 -16.64
C ALA A 376 -24.23 -17.26 -15.87
N VAL A 377 -23.19 -17.69 -15.16
CA VAL A 377 -23.27 -18.82 -14.20
C VAL A 377 -23.82 -18.35 -12.84
N LEU A 378 -24.02 -17.05 -12.68
CA LEU A 378 -24.48 -16.37 -11.48
C LEU A 378 -25.95 -15.94 -11.54
N HIS A 379 -26.67 -16.33 -12.59
CA HIS A 379 -28.09 -16.08 -12.82
C HIS A 379 -28.82 -17.39 -13.11
#